data_AF-A0A8S9HJ83-F1
#
_entry.id   AF-A0A8S9HJ83-F1
#
_cell.length_a   1.000
_cell.length_b   1.000
_cell.length_c   1.000
_cell.angle_alpha   90.00
_cell.angle_beta   90.00
_cell.angle_gamma   90.00
#
_symmetry.space_group_name_H-M   'P 1'
#
loop_
_entity.id
_entity.type
_entity.pdbx_description
1 polymer ?
#
loop_
_entity_poly.entity_id
_entity_poly.type
_entity_poly.pdbx_seq_one_letter_code
_entity_poly.pdbx_strand_id
1 'polypeptide(L)'
;MRVFNAALDGSFRESRISHFKAEEAERELFRFRKEVEEQSRRQAELHSRALVRAERRGKRAIVAKMKRRAALFATEFESFKDAQEFVGNFRECRGSVAILYKSQNEDFSFLAEVVEMSGLMNRCAHAESLVPPIEGRVRQLLDSIEVSEDTAEAGTGVGDEGAGVADGEVDQPASSFRVSMSGFFDFEL
;
A
#
# COMPACT_ATOMS: atom_id res chain seq x y z
N MET A 1 30.79 88.61 6.21
CA MET A 1 31.06 87.52 5.25
C MET A 1 31.90 86.35 5.80
N ARG A 2 32.96 86.54 6.61
CA ARG A 2 33.85 85.42 7.02
C ARG A 2 33.18 84.31 7.84
N VAL A 3 32.23 84.65 8.72
CA VAL A 3 31.55 83.68 9.61
C VAL A 3 30.60 82.75 8.84
N PHE A 4 29.90 83.27 7.83
CA PHE A 4 28.95 82.51 7.01
C PHE A 4 29.66 81.48 6.12
N ASN A 5 30.83 81.83 5.57
CA ASN A 5 31.64 80.93 4.77
C ASN A 5 32.25 79.79 5.61
N ALA A 6 32.58 80.04 6.88
CA ALA A 6 33.10 79.00 7.78
C ALA A 6 32.01 77.99 8.19
N ALA A 7 30.78 78.46 8.45
CA ALA A 7 29.65 77.60 8.76
C ALA A 7 29.26 76.71 7.56
N LEU A 8 29.29 77.27 6.33
CA LEU A 8 29.07 76.52 5.10
C LEU A 8 30.15 75.45 4.87
N ASP A 9 31.44 75.77 5.05
CA ASP A 9 32.53 74.78 4.90
C ASP A 9 32.43 73.66 5.95
N GLY A 10 32.05 73.98 7.20
CA GLY A 10 31.79 73.00 8.25
C GLY A 10 30.66 72.04 7.89
N SER A 11 29.51 72.58 7.45
CA SER A 11 28.35 71.77 7.04
C SER A 11 28.65 70.84 5.86
N PHE A 12 29.45 71.31 4.90
CA PHE A 12 29.85 70.52 3.74
C PHE A 12 30.77 69.35 4.15
N ARG A 13 31.71 69.58 5.07
CA ARG A 13 32.57 68.51 5.61
C ARG A 13 31.78 67.45 6.38
N GLU A 14 30.84 67.86 7.22
CA GLU A 14 29.99 66.93 7.98
C GLU A 14 29.10 66.08 7.06
N SER A 15 28.48 66.70 6.04
CA SER A 15 27.67 65.99 5.05
C SER A 15 28.48 64.89 4.33
N ARG A 16 29.72 65.19 3.94
CA ARG A 16 30.62 64.20 3.32
C ARG A 16 30.97 63.04 4.24
N ILE A 17 31.24 63.31 5.52
CA ILE A 17 31.52 62.25 6.50
C ILE A 17 30.29 61.37 6.71
N SER A 18 29.09 61.97 6.80
CA SER A 18 27.84 61.22 6.93
C SER A 18 27.56 60.34 5.72
N HIS A 19 27.77 60.84 4.50
CA HIS A 19 27.60 60.06 3.28
C HIS A 19 28.56 58.88 3.22
N PHE A 20 29.83 59.08 3.59
CA PHE A 20 30.81 57.99 3.65
C PHE A 20 30.40 56.90 4.65
N LYS A 21 29.94 57.28 5.85
CA LYS A 21 29.45 56.34 6.86
C LYS A 21 28.18 55.59 6.40
N ALA A 22 27.28 56.28 5.70
CA ALA A 22 26.08 55.67 5.13
C ALA A 22 26.44 54.64 4.05
N GLU A 23 27.37 54.99 3.14
CA GLU A 23 27.85 54.08 2.10
C GLU A 23 28.56 52.84 2.68
N GLU A 24 29.34 53.01 3.75
CA GLU A 24 29.96 51.90 4.47
C GLU A 24 28.92 50.97 5.10
N ALA A 25 27.90 51.54 5.76
CA ALA A 25 26.79 50.76 6.31
C ALA A 25 25.98 50.04 5.23
N GLU A 26 25.75 50.65 4.08
CA GLU A 26 25.07 50.03 2.95
C GLU A 26 25.84 48.83 2.38
N ARG A 27 27.18 48.93 2.29
CA ARG A 27 28.04 47.81 1.87
C ARG A 27 27.98 46.67 2.87
N GLU A 28 27.98 46.96 4.17
CA GLU A 28 27.81 45.93 5.20
C GLU A 28 26.43 45.26 5.12
N LEU A 29 25.37 46.03 4.96
CA LEU A 29 24.02 45.47 4.77
C LEU A 29 23.94 44.60 3.52
N PHE A 30 24.60 45.00 2.42
CA PHE A 30 24.67 44.18 1.22
C PHE A 30 25.40 42.84 1.48
N ARG A 31 26.51 42.85 2.21
CA ARG A 31 27.23 41.63 2.63
C ARG A 31 26.34 40.71 3.48
N PHE A 32 25.71 41.24 4.52
CA PHE A 32 24.82 40.46 5.38
C PHE A 32 23.64 39.87 4.61
N ARG A 33 23.02 40.64 3.72
CA ARG A 33 21.93 40.11 2.88
C ARG A 33 22.38 38.92 2.04
N LYS A 34 23.54 39.03 1.40
CA LYS A 34 24.11 37.94 0.60
C LYS A 34 24.38 36.69 1.45
N GLU A 35 24.95 36.86 2.65
CA GLU A 35 25.24 35.75 3.56
C GLU A 35 23.96 35.05 4.04
N VAL A 36 22.93 35.81 4.41
CA VAL A 36 21.61 35.28 4.79
C VAL A 36 20.97 34.51 3.64
N GLU A 37 21.05 35.06 2.42
CA GLU A 37 20.55 34.38 1.23
C GLU A 37 21.29 33.06 0.97
N GLU A 38 22.63 33.05 1.05
CA GLU A 38 23.43 31.83 0.94
C GLU A 38 23.08 30.80 2.03
N GLN A 39 22.89 31.24 3.27
CA GLN A 39 22.49 30.36 4.37
C GLN A 39 21.11 29.77 4.12
N SER A 40 20.14 30.59 3.67
CA SER A 40 18.80 30.15 3.34
C SER A 40 18.81 29.10 2.22
N ARG A 41 19.65 29.31 1.19
CA ARG A 41 19.86 28.35 0.10
C ARG A 41 20.43 27.03 0.61
N ARG A 42 21.47 27.06 1.46
CA ARG A 42 22.06 25.86 2.07
C ARG A 42 21.05 25.11 2.93
N GLN A 43 20.24 25.83 3.70
CA GLN A 43 19.20 25.23 4.54
C GLN A 43 18.09 24.59 3.69
N ALA A 44 17.63 25.26 2.64
CA ALA A 44 16.66 24.70 1.70
C ALA A 44 17.19 23.43 1.02
N GLU A 45 18.48 23.42 0.63
CA GLU A 45 19.11 22.24 0.05
C GLU A 45 19.18 21.08 1.06
N LEU A 46 19.60 21.33 2.31
CA LEU A 46 19.62 20.31 3.36
C LEU A 46 18.22 19.73 3.62
N HIS A 47 17.20 20.59 3.70
CA HIS A 47 15.81 20.17 3.87
C HIS A 47 15.32 19.34 2.69
N SER A 48 15.58 19.77 1.46
CA SER A 48 15.20 18.99 0.26
C SER A 48 15.84 17.59 0.25
N ARG A 49 17.12 17.49 0.61
CA ARG A 49 17.84 16.22 0.73
C ARG A 49 17.25 15.36 1.85
N ALA A 50 16.83 15.96 2.96
CA ALA A 50 16.18 15.25 4.05
C ALA A 50 14.82 14.68 3.63
N LEU A 51 14.01 15.46 2.90
CA LEU A 51 12.71 15.02 2.37
C LEU A 51 12.86 13.85 1.40
N VAL A 52 13.76 13.94 0.42
CA VAL A 52 14.01 12.84 -0.53
C VAL A 52 14.46 11.56 0.20
N ARG A 53 15.28 11.69 1.25
CA ARG A 53 15.68 10.53 2.08
C ARG A 53 14.51 9.95 2.86
N ALA A 54 13.65 10.80 3.42
CA ALA A 54 12.45 10.37 4.13
C ALA A 54 11.48 9.64 3.18
N GLU A 55 11.23 10.19 2.00
CA GLU A 55 10.40 9.58 0.96
C GLU A 55 10.95 8.21 0.53
N ARG A 56 12.26 8.11 0.23
CA ARG A 56 12.91 6.83 -0.11
C ARG A 56 12.84 5.81 1.03
N ARG A 57 12.83 6.26 2.28
CA ARG A 57 12.62 5.37 3.44
C ARG A 57 11.18 4.90 3.53
N GLY A 58 10.22 5.80 3.34
CA GLY A 58 8.79 5.48 3.29
C GLY A 58 8.47 4.45 2.21
N LYS A 59 8.93 4.69 0.97
CA LYS A 59 8.76 3.76 -0.16
C LYS A 59 9.33 2.37 0.14
N ARG A 60 10.55 2.29 0.67
CA ARG A 60 11.16 1.01 1.09
C ARG A 60 10.38 0.31 2.20
N ALA A 61 9.86 1.05 3.17
CA ALA A 61 9.06 0.48 4.25
C ALA A 61 7.74 -0.12 3.73
N ILE A 62 7.07 0.57 2.80
CA ILE A 62 5.86 0.08 2.14
C ILE A 62 6.17 -1.20 1.35
N VAL A 63 7.20 -1.18 0.49
CA VAL A 63 7.62 -2.36 -0.29
C VAL A 63 7.93 -3.55 0.63
N ALA A 64 8.66 -3.33 1.73
CA ALA A 64 8.97 -4.39 2.69
C ALA A 64 7.71 -4.94 3.38
N LYS A 65 6.75 -4.08 3.73
CA LYS A 65 5.44 -4.51 4.29
C LYS A 65 4.67 -5.34 3.27
N MET A 66 4.64 -4.91 2.01
CA MET A 66 3.94 -5.64 0.94
C MET A 66 4.60 -6.99 0.65
N LYS A 67 5.94 -7.08 0.60
CA LYS A 67 6.65 -8.36 0.48
C LYS A 67 6.32 -9.32 1.61
N ARG A 68 6.23 -8.84 2.86
CA ARG A 68 5.81 -9.67 4.00
C ARG A 68 4.37 -10.15 3.86
N ARG A 69 3.45 -9.28 3.45
CA ARG A 69 2.05 -9.67 3.20
C ARG A 69 1.93 -10.70 2.08
N ALA A 70 2.66 -10.51 0.97
CA ALA A 70 2.70 -11.46 -0.13
C ALA A 70 3.24 -12.84 0.29
N ALA A 71 4.29 -12.88 1.13
CA ALA A 71 4.80 -14.12 1.67
C ALA A 71 3.79 -14.84 2.59
N LEU A 72 3.10 -14.11 3.47
CA LEU A 72 2.03 -14.67 4.30
C LEU A 72 0.87 -15.19 3.45
N PHE A 73 0.45 -14.41 2.45
CA PHE A 73 -0.59 -14.80 1.51
C PHE A 73 -0.21 -16.09 0.77
N ALA A 74 1.01 -16.19 0.24
CA ALA A 74 1.46 -17.39 -0.45
C ALA A 74 1.32 -18.63 0.43
N THR A 75 1.79 -18.57 1.69
CA THR A 75 1.68 -19.70 2.63
C THR A 75 0.23 -20.06 2.96
N GLU A 76 -0.61 -19.07 3.27
CA GLU A 76 -2.03 -19.30 3.58
C GLU A 76 -2.80 -19.82 2.37
N PHE A 77 -2.47 -19.35 1.17
CA PHE A 77 -3.08 -19.77 -0.07
C PHE A 77 -2.68 -21.20 -0.46
N GLU A 78 -1.43 -21.61 -0.25
CA GLU A 78 -1.03 -23.01 -0.39
C GLU A 78 -1.82 -23.91 0.57
N SER A 79 -1.91 -23.53 1.86
CA SER A 79 -2.72 -24.30 2.82
C SER A 79 -4.20 -24.37 2.45
N PHE A 80 -4.75 -23.30 1.85
CA PHE A 80 -6.11 -23.28 1.35
C PHE A 80 -6.28 -24.28 0.19
N LYS A 81 -5.36 -24.28 -0.78
CA LYS A 81 -5.37 -25.24 -1.89
C LYS A 81 -5.26 -26.67 -1.40
N ASP A 82 -4.36 -26.97 -0.47
CA ASP A 82 -4.18 -28.31 0.08
C ASP A 82 -5.47 -28.82 0.77
N ALA A 83 -6.11 -27.96 1.56
CA ALA A 83 -7.38 -28.28 2.20
C ALA A 83 -8.49 -28.51 1.16
N GLN A 84 -8.56 -27.66 0.13
CA GLN A 84 -9.56 -27.76 -0.93
C GLN A 84 -9.33 -28.99 -1.84
N GLU A 85 -8.08 -29.31 -2.16
CA GLU A 85 -7.71 -30.51 -2.91
C GLU A 85 -8.07 -31.76 -2.10
N PHE A 86 -7.83 -31.77 -0.79
CA PHE A 86 -8.24 -32.89 0.05
C PHE A 86 -9.76 -33.10 0.07
N VAL A 87 -10.53 -32.02 0.20
CA VAL A 87 -12.00 -32.05 0.12
C VAL A 87 -12.49 -32.46 -1.27
N GLY A 88 -11.85 -31.94 -2.32
CA GLY A 88 -12.12 -32.28 -3.71
C GLY A 88 -11.85 -33.76 -4.00
N ASN A 89 -10.66 -34.24 -3.62
CA ASN A 89 -10.26 -35.65 -3.74
C ASN A 89 -11.17 -36.57 -2.92
N PHE A 90 -11.78 -36.13 -1.82
CA PHE A 90 -12.79 -36.93 -1.13
C PHE A 90 -14.13 -36.96 -1.86
N ARG A 91 -14.60 -35.81 -2.36
CA ARG A 91 -15.80 -35.73 -3.20
C ARG A 91 -15.65 -36.55 -4.49
N GLU A 92 -14.43 -36.57 -5.04
CA GLU A 92 -14.06 -37.28 -6.26
C GLU A 92 -13.60 -38.72 -5.98
N CYS A 93 -13.17 -39.02 -4.74
CA CYS A 93 -13.03 -40.39 -4.21
C CYS A 93 -14.41 -41.02 -4.10
N ARG A 94 -14.79 -41.55 -5.26
CA ARG A 94 -15.16 -42.94 -5.40
C ARG A 94 -16.41 -43.29 -4.62
N GLY A 95 -17.53 -42.91 -5.25
CA GLY A 95 -18.77 -43.65 -5.10
C GLY A 95 -18.53 -45.16 -5.08
N SER A 96 -19.47 -45.84 -4.43
CA SER A 96 -19.56 -47.28 -4.12
C SER A 96 -18.90 -48.25 -5.12
N VAL A 97 -18.83 -47.88 -6.40
CA VAL A 97 -18.27 -48.63 -7.52
C VAL A 97 -16.82 -49.09 -7.32
N ALA A 98 -15.92 -48.26 -6.80
CA ALA A 98 -14.52 -48.68 -6.62
C ALA A 98 -14.35 -49.66 -5.45
N ILE A 99 -15.12 -49.49 -4.38
CA ILE A 99 -15.17 -50.40 -3.23
C ILE A 99 -15.84 -51.72 -3.63
N LEU A 100 -16.91 -51.68 -4.43
CA LEU A 100 -17.58 -52.84 -5.03
C LEU A 100 -16.66 -53.67 -5.92
N TYR A 101 -15.75 -53.01 -6.67
CA TYR A 101 -14.76 -53.73 -7.46
C TYR A 101 -13.71 -54.42 -6.57
N LYS A 102 -13.22 -53.73 -5.53
CA LYS A 102 -12.25 -54.28 -4.57
C LYS A 102 -12.80 -55.45 -3.73
N SER A 103 -14.11 -55.48 -3.47
CA SER A 103 -14.74 -56.54 -2.67
C SER A 103 -14.76 -57.92 -3.34
N GLN A 104 -14.30 -58.03 -4.58
CA GLN A 104 -14.10 -59.32 -5.26
C GLN A 104 -12.79 -60.03 -4.88
N ASN A 105 -11.89 -59.34 -4.17
CA ASN A 105 -10.65 -59.97 -3.67
C ASN A 105 -10.93 -60.78 -2.39
N GLU A 106 -10.31 -61.96 -2.27
CA GLU A 106 -10.47 -62.82 -1.09
C GLU A 106 -9.89 -62.19 0.20
N ASP A 107 -8.91 -61.29 0.07
CA ASP A 107 -8.30 -60.55 1.19
C ASP A 107 -9.10 -59.31 1.61
N PHE A 108 -10.25 -59.05 0.98
CA PHE A 108 -11.05 -57.86 1.25
C PHE A 108 -11.80 -57.96 2.58
N SER A 109 -11.49 -57.05 3.50
CA SER A 109 -12.24 -56.89 4.75
C SER A 109 -13.11 -55.64 4.68
N PHE A 110 -14.43 -55.84 4.62
CA PHE A 110 -15.40 -54.75 4.64
C PHE A 110 -15.24 -53.88 5.90
N LEU A 111 -14.96 -54.50 7.06
CA LEU A 111 -14.74 -53.77 8.30
C LEU A 111 -13.49 -52.89 8.23
N ALA A 112 -12.41 -53.37 7.61
CA ALA A 112 -11.18 -52.59 7.45
C ALA A 112 -11.39 -51.40 6.50
N GLU A 113 -12.08 -51.58 5.37
CA GLU A 113 -12.40 -50.50 4.44
C GLU A 113 -13.36 -49.47 5.08
N VAL A 114 -14.35 -49.92 5.88
CA VAL A 114 -15.24 -49.01 6.63
C VAL A 114 -14.49 -48.20 7.67
N VAL A 115 -13.53 -48.81 8.37
CA VAL A 115 -12.66 -48.09 9.33
C VAL A 115 -11.79 -47.08 8.59
N GLU A 116 -11.17 -47.46 7.47
CA GLU A 116 -10.39 -46.54 6.62
C GLU A 116 -11.24 -45.37 6.13
N MET A 117 -12.42 -45.64 5.58
CA MET A 117 -13.39 -44.63 5.14
C MET A 117 -13.82 -43.70 6.26
N SER A 118 -14.08 -44.22 7.46
CA SER A 118 -14.41 -43.38 8.63
C SER A 118 -13.24 -42.48 9.02
N GLY A 119 -12.01 -42.97 8.90
CA GLY A 119 -10.79 -42.20 9.09
C GLY A 119 -10.64 -41.09 8.05
N LEU A 120 -10.93 -41.38 6.77
CA LEU A 120 -10.95 -40.39 5.70
C LEU A 120 -12.05 -39.34 5.91
N MET A 121 -13.26 -39.74 6.29
CA MET A 121 -14.37 -38.82 6.61
C MET A 121 -14.01 -37.87 7.76
N ASN A 122 -13.39 -38.38 8.83
CA ASN A 122 -12.95 -37.55 9.94
C ASN A 122 -11.87 -36.54 9.52
N ARG A 123 -10.93 -36.96 8.66
CA ARG A 123 -9.94 -36.04 8.08
C ARG A 123 -10.59 -35.02 7.16
N CYS A 124 -11.67 -35.37 6.45
CA CYS A 124 -12.39 -34.46 5.54
C CYS A 124 -13.16 -33.43 6.33
N ALA A 125 -13.93 -33.85 7.34
CA ALA A 125 -14.60 -32.93 8.26
C ALA A 125 -13.60 -31.97 8.92
N HIS A 126 -12.40 -32.47 9.27
CA HIS A 126 -11.34 -31.62 9.78
C HIS A 126 -10.83 -30.61 8.73
N ALA A 127 -10.50 -31.04 7.51
CA ALA A 127 -10.07 -30.15 6.44
C ALA A 127 -11.14 -29.10 6.07
N GLU A 128 -12.41 -29.50 5.95
CA GLU A 128 -13.55 -28.61 5.70
C GLU A 128 -13.69 -27.55 6.81
N SER A 129 -13.43 -27.91 8.08
CA SER A 129 -13.47 -26.96 9.18
C SER A 129 -12.34 -25.92 9.14
N LEU A 130 -11.21 -26.21 8.46
CA LEU A 130 -10.08 -25.30 8.31
C LEU A 130 -10.26 -24.30 7.16
N VAL A 131 -11.11 -24.61 6.17
CA VAL A 131 -11.34 -23.76 4.99
C VAL A 131 -11.88 -22.36 5.38
N PRO A 132 -12.99 -22.21 6.15
CA PRO A 132 -13.50 -20.89 6.53
C PRO A 132 -12.50 -20.01 7.30
N PRO A 133 -11.76 -20.49 8.32
CA PRO A 133 -10.79 -19.65 9.01
C PRO A 133 -9.57 -19.29 8.14
N ILE A 134 -9.10 -20.17 7.25
CA ILE A 134 -8.04 -19.83 6.28
C ILE A 134 -8.54 -18.75 5.31
N GLU A 135 -9.74 -18.92 4.75
CA GLU A 135 -10.36 -17.95 3.84
C GLU A 135 -10.54 -16.58 4.53
N GLY A 136 -10.91 -16.56 5.81
CA GLY A 136 -10.97 -15.35 6.63
C GLY A 136 -9.62 -14.62 6.73
N ARG A 137 -8.52 -15.34 6.95
CA ARG A 137 -7.16 -14.75 7.01
C ARG A 137 -6.72 -14.22 5.65
N VAL A 138 -7.04 -14.93 4.57
CA VAL A 138 -6.77 -14.49 3.19
C VAL A 138 -7.52 -13.19 2.88
N ARG A 139 -8.82 -13.10 3.20
CA ARG A 139 -9.61 -11.87 3.05
C ARG A 139 -9.02 -10.70 3.83
N GLN A 140 -8.65 -10.92 5.09
CA GLN A 140 -8.05 -9.87 5.92
C GLN A 140 -6.74 -9.33 5.34
N LEU A 141 -5.93 -10.19 4.71
CA LEU A 141 -4.70 -9.77 4.03
C LEU A 141 -4.97 -8.87 2.81
N LEU A 142 -6.11 -9.07 2.12
CA LEU A 142 -6.56 -8.27 0.98
C LEU A 142 -7.17 -6.93 1.42
N ASP A 143 -8.08 -6.94 2.40
CA ASP A 143 -8.80 -5.75 2.87
C ASP A 143 -7.89 -4.73 3.57
N SER A 144 -6.73 -5.17 4.08
CA SER A 144 -5.76 -4.31 4.77
C SER A 144 -5.00 -3.32 3.84
N ILE A 145 -5.38 -3.23 2.57
CA ILE A 145 -4.89 -2.23 1.63
C ILE A 145 -5.92 -1.10 1.63
N GLU A 146 -5.75 -0.12 2.51
CA GLU A 146 -6.42 1.18 2.34
C GLU A 146 -5.89 1.79 1.04
N VAL A 147 -6.67 1.64 -0.03
CA VAL A 147 -6.50 2.44 -1.25
C VAL A 147 -6.95 3.84 -0.86
N SER A 148 -5.99 4.70 -0.51
CA SER A 148 -6.28 6.11 -0.24
C SER A 148 -6.99 6.72 -1.46
N GLU A 149 -8.10 7.40 -1.25
CA GLU A 149 -8.98 7.99 -2.27
C GLU A 149 -8.40 9.28 -2.90
N ASP A 150 -7.08 9.49 -2.83
CA ASP A 150 -6.43 10.77 -3.16
C ASP A 150 -6.23 11.03 -4.66
N THR A 151 -7.13 10.55 -5.54
CA THR A 151 -7.02 10.81 -7.00
C THR A 151 -8.35 11.13 -7.70
N ALA A 152 -9.47 11.27 -6.98
CA ALA A 152 -10.78 11.47 -7.62
C ALA A 152 -11.27 12.93 -7.78
N GLU A 153 -10.55 13.94 -7.29
CA GLU A 153 -11.02 15.35 -7.34
C GLU A 153 -10.19 16.20 -8.34
N ALA A 154 -10.33 15.92 -9.64
CA ALA A 154 -10.00 16.87 -10.70
C ALA A 154 -10.69 16.51 -12.01
N GLY A 155 -12.02 16.65 -12.05
CA GLY A 155 -12.74 16.74 -13.30
C GLY A 155 -14.10 16.07 -13.25
N THR A 156 -15.14 16.86 -12.95
CA THR A 156 -16.31 17.04 -13.82
C THR A 156 -17.35 17.86 -13.06
N GLY A 157 -17.43 19.14 -13.40
CA GLY A 157 -18.60 19.94 -13.09
C GLY A 157 -19.66 19.70 -14.16
N VAL A 158 -20.87 19.38 -13.69
CA VAL A 158 -22.19 19.61 -14.33
C VAL A 158 -22.42 18.79 -15.62
N GLY A 159 -23.44 17.95 -15.77
CA GLY A 159 -24.65 17.67 -15.02
C GLY A 159 -25.64 17.12 -16.05
N ASP A 160 -26.40 16.08 -15.75
CA ASP A 160 -27.74 15.90 -16.33
C ASP A 160 -28.56 14.91 -15.50
N GLU A 161 -29.81 15.29 -15.31
CA GLU A 161 -30.86 14.63 -14.57
C GLU A 161 -31.46 13.49 -15.42
N GLY A 162 -31.98 12.43 -14.80
CA GLY A 162 -32.88 11.54 -15.54
C GLY A 162 -33.18 10.17 -14.92
N ALA A 163 -34.29 10.14 -14.18
CA ALA A 163 -35.27 9.05 -14.08
C ALA A 163 -34.84 7.67 -13.53
N GLY A 164 -35.43 7.32 -12.37
CA GLY A 164 -35.34 6.01 -11.77
C GLY A 164 -36.23 4.93 -12.37
N VAL A 165 -36.01 3.68 -11.95
CA VAL A 165 -37.01 2.61 -11.82
C VAL A 165 -36.59 1.69 -10.66
N ALA A 166 -37.62 1.18 -9.98
CA ALA A 166 -37.66 0.38 -8.78
C ALA A 166 -37.04 -1.03 -8.86
N ASP A 167 -36.82 -1.57 -7.65
CA ASP A 167 -36.91 -2.96 -7.19
C ASP A 167 -36.76 -4.09 -8.23
N GLY A 168 -35.63 -4.80 -8.08
CA GLY A 168 -35.44 -6.15 -8.57
C GLY A 168 -34.68 -6.95 -7.51
N GLU A 169 -35.43 -7.68 -6.69
CA GLU A 169 -34.96 -8.79 -5.89
C GLU A 169 -34.22 -9.79 -6.80
N VAL A 170 -32.95 -10.07 -6.50
CA VAL A 170 -32.18 -11.10 -7.18
C VAL A 170 -31.60 -12.04 -6.13
N ASP A 171 -32.24 -13.21 -6.02
CA ASP A 171 -31.66 -14.40 -5.38
C ASP A 171 -30.25 -14.65 -5.94
N GLN A 172 -29.25 -14.59 -5.07
CA GLN A 172 -27.88 -14.97 -5.40
C GLN A 172 -27.65 -16.46 -5.12
N PRO A 173 -27.34 -17.29 -6.13
CA PRO A 173 -26.73 -18.58 -5.88
C PRO A 173 -25.19 -18.47 -5.87
N ALA A 174 -24.63 -19.06 -4.81
CA ALA A 174 -23.33 -19.70 -4.67
C ALA A 174 -22.15 -19.25 -5.57
N SER A 175 -21.13 -18.71 -4.89
CA SER A 175 -19.71 -18.93 -5.19
C SER A 175 -19.25 -18.57 -6.61
N SER A 176 -18.79 -17.32 -6.78
CA SER A 176 -17.96 -16.93 -7.91
C SER A 176 -16.65 -16.32 -7.44
N PHE A 177 -15.74 -17.14 -6.92
CA PHE A 177 -14.30 -16.87 -7.04
C PHE A 177 -13.76 -17.65 -8.24
N ARG A 178 -14.29 -17.32 -9.43
CA ARG A 178 -13.73 -17.74 -10.72
C ARG A 178 -13.31 -16.50 -11.49
N VAL A 179 -12.45 -15.69 -10.88
CA VAL A 179 -11.70 -14.64 -11.58
C VAL A 179 -10.25 -15.09 -11.64
N SER A 180 -9.82 -15.56 -12.81
CA SER A 180 -8.41 -15.74 -13.12
C SER A 180 -7.73 -14.37 -13.06
N MET A 181 -6.98 -14.10 -12.00
CA MET A 181 -6.07 -12.97 -11.93
C MET A 181 -4.66 -13.43 -12.34
N SER A 182 -4.48 -13.77 -13.62
CA SER A 182 -3.16 -13.99 -14.23
C SER A 182 -2.59 -12.69 -14.84
N GLY A 183 -2.94 -11.53 -14.29
CA GLY A 183 -2.49 -10.23 -14.76
C GLY A 183 -1.52 -9.58 -13.78
N PHE A 184 -0.22 -9.83 -13.98
CA PHE A 184 0.92 -8.95 -13.71
C PHE A 184 0.85 -8.04 -12.46
N PHE A 185 1.48 -8.50 -11.38
CA PHE A 185 2.18 -7.58 -10.46
C PHE A 185 3.68 -7.71 -10.68
N ASP A 186 4.16 -7.17 -11.81
CA ASP A 186 5.58 -6.93 -11.98
C ASP A 186 5.94 -5.68 -11.18
N PHE A 187 6.52 -5.89 -10.00
CA PHE A 187 7.28 -4.84 -9.34
C PHE A 187 8.69 -4.85 -9.94
N GLU A 188 8.90 -4.07 -10.99
CA GLU A 188 10.25 -3.76 -11.46
C GLU A 188 11.06 -3.09 -10.33
N LEU A 189 12.32 -3.51 -10.26
CA LEU A 189 13.28 -3.34 -9.16
C LEU A 189 13.83 -1.90 -9.03
#